data_AF-A0A2H0A2L7-F1
#
_entry.id   AF-A0A2H0A2L7-F1
#
_cell.length_a   1.000
_cell.length_b   1.000
_cell.length_c   1.000
_cell.angle_alpha   90.00
_cell.angle_beta   90.00
_cell.angle_gamma   90.00
#
_symmetry.space_group_name_H-M   'P 1'
#
loop_
_entity.id
_entity.type
_entity.pdbx_description
1 polymer ?
#
loop_
_entity_poly.entity_id
_entity_poly.type
_entity_poly.pdbx_seq_one_letter_code
_entity_poly.pdbx_strand_id
1 'polypeptide(L)'
;MRKTMKPINTASGLPAGILRLSDIDLAELEGKNTAIARILGTREVRQALANILPDVLNVFAGDRRIKKFIMKLVGNYLNRSLRRPEDVFERAELSPLFDDPQFIRNLADPLPDLINGLFDLLGAAVETMEKLDTEDKKEIFGDLISKISTGQTGDMITRVCRILNDIHKNDPEFFAKRLEPGFKNWIESIDFGDLKEMAENSAADVRAFVTMANNVMWQYPSKVVLLLSLIPTAVNMLSDALNISVNRLNELPPDLLTDVILSFIKEIETRPLAGLFNELAEIVRKVHTGSALLGEPGAPQLPKLLAAKIGDIIEKADTVTLWKAKIALAETKASFDQSVSEAVNRHPDLKNLCLIKAPELTNIRMKSLNQRLAYWDGLDDAELSASLADHINAYDIQEIGEAINNGLRIFNRLGEEKPDVFSGAVDQLVHSIDPYELSEAAKKLFSVGDAMKPLARSVVPGLVKWVADVLRPVDDEYEEDARQARDALASLFSQKEA
;
A
#
# COMPACT_ATOMS: atom_id res chain seq x y z
N MET A 1 106.91 7.51 17.47
CA MET A 1 106.35 8.21 16.30
C MET A 1 105.47 7.25 15.49
N ARG A 2 104.15 7.28 15.69
CA ARG A 2 103.17 6.58 14.84
C ARG A 2 102.13 7.61 14.41
N LYS A 3 102.00 7.80 13.10
CA LYS A 3 101.04 8.72 12.45
C LYS A 3 99.61 8.24 12.70
N THR A 4 98.80 9.10 13.27
CA THR A 4 97.33 8.99 13.32
C THR A 4 96.75 9.42 11.97
N MET A 5 96.04 8.52 11.28
CA MET A 5 95.18 8.86 10.15
C MET A 5 93.80 9.31 10.65
N LYS A 6 93.29 10.42 10.12
CA LYS A 6 91.92 10.92 10.33
C LYS A 6 90.92 10.14 9.47
N PRO A 7 89.72 9.80 9.99
CA PRO A 7 88.64 9.28 9.17
C PRO A 7 87.97 10.41 8.36
N ILE A 8 87.58 10.09 7.12
CA ILE A 8 86.84 10.97 6.21
C ILE A 8 85.35 10.76 6.49
N ASN A 9 84.66 11.79 6.96
CA ASN A 9 83.20 11.82 7.06
C ASN A 9 82.59 12.21 5.71
N THR A 10 81.67 11.40 5.19
CA THR A 10 80.81 11.75 4.05
C THR A 10 79.52 12.42 4.54
N ALA A 11 79.00 13.35 3.74
CA ALA A 11 77.95 14.31 4.11
C ALA A 11 76.51 13.76 4.18
N SER A 12 76.29 12.44 4.23
CA SER A 12 74.94 11.85 4.19
C SER A 12 74.50 11.12 5.46
N GLY A 13 75.32 11.03 6.51
CA GLY A 13 74.92 10.46 7.80
C GLY A 13 74.46 8.99 7.79
N LEU A 14 74.56 8.29 6.66
CA LEU A 14 74.17 6.89 6.52
C LEU A 14 75.42 6.00 6.61
N PRO A 15 75.44 4.98 7.48
CA PRO A 15 76.52 4.01 7.50
C PRO A 15 76.55 3.26 6.17
N ALA A 16 77.67 3.36 5.45
CA ALA A 16 77.93 2.57 4.26
C ALA A 16 78.24 1.12 4.66
N GLY A 17 77.20 0.39 5.06
CA GLY A 17 77.20 -1.06 5.21
C GLY A 17 76.39 -1.66 4.07
N ILE A 18 77.02 -2.49 3.25
CA ILE A 18 76.32 -3.38 2.32
C ILE A 18 75.56 -4.39 3.18
N LEU A 19 74.28 -4.14 3.46
CA LEU A 19 73.37 -5.14 4.01
C LEU A 19 73.24 -6.24 2.95
N ARG A 20 73.60 -7.47 3.31
CA ARG A 20 73.34 -8.62 2.45
C ARG A 20 71.83 -8.82 2.37
N LEU A 21 71.32 -9.04 1.16
CA LEU A 21 69.91 -9.37 0.93
C LEU A 21 69.42 -10.60 1.73
N SER A 22 70.34 -11.42 2.22
CA SER A 22 70.06 -12.58 3.09
C SER A 22 69.63 -12.22 4.50
N ASP A 23 69.87 -10.99 4.94
CA ASP A 23 69.67 -10.55 6.33
C ASP A 23 68.39 -9.72 6.49
N ILE A 24 67.65 -9.53 5.39
CA ILE A 24 66.27 -9.04 5.42
C ILE A 24 65.40 -10.28 5.64
N ASP A 25 64.92 -10.48 6.86
CA ASP A 25 63.91 -11.49 7.14
C ASP A 25 62.58 -11.05 6.49
N LEU A 26 62.42 -11.39 5.22
CA LEU A 26 61.23 -11.11 4.43
C LEU A 26 59.96 -11.69 5.07
N ALA A 27 60.07 -12.68 5.97
CA ALA A 27 58.91 -13.25 6.65
C ALA A 27 58.26 -12.28 7.66
N GLU A 28 59.01 -11.33 8.21
CA GLU A 28 58.50 -10.31 9.15
C GLU A 28 57.83 -9.13 8.41
N LEU A 29 58.24 -8.89 7.16
CA LEU A 29 57.65 -7.89 6.25
C LEU A 29 56.48 -8.42 5.40
N GLU A 30 56.27 -9.74 5.35
CA GLU A 30 55.38 -10.38 4.37
C GLU A 30 53.88 -10.41 4.72
N GLY A 31 53.43 -9.81 5.83
CA GLY A 31 51.99 -9.76 6.13
C GLY A 31 51.31 -11.14 6.18
N LYS A 32 52.10 -12.21 6.40
CA LYS A 32 51.71 -13.63 6.33
C LYS A 32 50.59 -14.04 7.28
N ASN A 33 50.23 -13.18 8.23
CA ASN A 33 49.13 -13.39 9.19
C ASN A 33 47.91 -12.49 8.96
N THR A 34 47.86 -11.73 7.87
CA THR A 34 46.63 -10.99 7.54
C THR A 34 45.55 -11.96 7.07
N ALA A 35 44.29 -11.66 7.41
CA ALA A 35 43.16 -12.46 6.93
C ALA A 35 43.13 -12.51 5.39
N ILE A 36 43.49 -11.42 4.72
CA ILE A 36 43.62 -11.35 3.26
C ILE A 36 44.67 -12.33 2.74
N ALA A 37 45.88 -12.38 3.33
CA ALA A 37 46.91 -13.33 2.89
C ALA A 37 46.45 -14.79 3.04
N ARG A 38 45.68 -15.10 4.09
CA ARG A 38 45.08 -16.42 4.28
C ARG A 38 43.98 -16.72 3.24
N ILE A 39 43.12 -15.75 2.92
CA ILE A 39 42.10 -15.86 1.86
C ILE A 39 42.75 -16.09 0.49
N LEU A 40 43.71 -15.24 0.12
CA LEU A 40 44.47 -15.35 -1.13
C LEU A 40 45.28 -16.64 -1.21
N GLY A 41 45.55 -17.29 -0.07
CA GLY A 41 46.20 -18.59 0.02
C GLY A 41 45.29 -19.77 -0.29
N THR A 42 43.96 -19.61 -0.21
CA THR A 42 43.01 -20.71 -0.46
C THR A 42 42.93 -21.06 -1.92
N ARG A 43 42.79 -22.34 -2.23
CA ARG A 43 42.67 -22.83 -3.61
C ARG A 43 41.56 -22.12 -4.38
N GLU A 44 40.39 -21.92 -3.78
CA GLU A 44 39.22 -21.31 -4.43
C GLU A 44 39.53 -19.90 -4.92
N VAL A 45 40.13 -19.08 -4.06
CA VAL A 45 40.51 -17.70 -4.38
C VAL A 45 41.68 -17.69 -5.36
N ARG A 46 42.67 -18.57 -5.18
CA ARG A 46 43.78 -18.72 -6.13
C ARG A 46 43.29 -19.14 -7.52
N GLN A 47 42.31 -20.02 -7.62
CA GLN A 47 41.70 -20.43 -8.89
C GLN A 47 40.90 -19.30 -9.52
N ALA A 48 40.09 -18.58 -8.74
CA ALA A 48 39.37 -17.41 -9.22
C ALA A 48 40.33 -16.34 -9.75
N LEU A 49 41.39 -16.02 -8.99
CA LEU A 49 42.46 -15.12 -9.42
C LEU A 49 43.18 -15.67 -10.64
N ALA A 50 43.53 -16.95 -10.69
CA ALA A 50 44.21 -17.54 -11.85
C ALA A 50 43.38 -17.45 -13.15
N ASN A 51 42.05 -17.37 -13.03
CA ASN A 51 41.16 -17.17 -14.17
C ASN A 51 41.04 -15.69 -14.56
N ILE A 52 41.06 -14.76 -13.60
CA ILE A 52 40.86 -13.31 -13.84
C ILE A 52 42.17 -12.58 -14.18
N LEU A 53 43.26 -12.96 -13.52
CA LEU A 53 44.55 -12.28 -13.58
C LEU A 53 45.15 -12.20 -15.00
N PRO A 54 45.04 -13.24 -15.86
CA PRO A 54 45.52 -13.14 -17.24
C PRO A 54 44.85 -12.00 -18.00
N ASP A 55 43.55 -11.78 -17.78
CA ASP A 55 42.78 -10.74 -18.45
C ASP A 55 43.16 -9.36 -17.91
N VAL A 56 43.30 -9.20 -16.59
CA VAL A 56 43.78 -7.97 -15.96
C VAL A 56 45.17 -7.58 -16.46
N LEU A 57 46.10 -8.55 -16.55
CA LEU A 57 47.46 -8.33 -17.04
C LEU A 57 47.47 -7.99 -18.54
N ASN A 58 46.58 -8.59 -19.33
CA ASN A 58 46.41 -8.25 -20.74
C ASN A 58 45.87 -6.84 -20.93
N VAL A 59 44.92 -6.39 -20.10
CA VAL A 59 44.43 -5.01 -20.09
C VAL A 59 45.55 -4.03 -19.72
N PHE A 60 46.32 -4.33 -18.66
CA PHE A 60 47.44 -3.49 -18.22
C PHE A 60 48.58 -3.41 -19.25
N ALA A 61 48.74 -4.45 -20.07
CA ALA A 61 49.74 -4.47 -21.14
C ALA A 61 49.48 -3.39 -22.22
N GLY A 62 48.21 -3.05 -22.49
CA GLY A 62 47.80 -2.24 -23.63
C GLY A 62 48.33 -2.80 -24.95
N ASP A 63 48.44 -2.00 -26.03
CA ASP A 63 48.85 -2.50 -27.36
C ASP A 63 50.35 -2.67 -27.58
N ARG A 64 51.17 -2.33 -26.59
CA ARG A 64 52.63 -2.39 -26.75
C ARG A 64 53.08 -3.85 -26.71
N ARG A 65 53.57 -4.38 -27.83
CA ARG A 65 54.06 -5.76 -27.98
C ARG A 65 55.02 -6.20 -26.87
N ILE A 66 55.92 -5.31 -26.44
CA ILE A 66 56.88 -5.58 -25.36
C ILE A 66 56.16 -5.72 -24.00
N LYS A 67 55.17 -4.86 -23.72
CA LYS A 67 54.37 -4.98 -22.50
C LYS A 67 53.51 -6.26 -22.53
N LYS A 68 52.88 -6.60 -23.66
CA LYS A 68 52.13 -7.87 -23.81
C LYS A 68 53.04 -9.08 -23.56
N PHE A 69 54.27 -9.05 -24.05
CA PHE A 69 55.25 -10.11 -23.80
C PHE A 69 55.62 -10.21 -22.30
N ILE A 70 55.91 -9.08 -21.64
CA ILE A 70 56.22 -9.06 -20.20
C ILE A 70 55.01 -9.51 -19.38
N MET A 71 53.81 -9.03 -19.67
CA MET A 71 52.59 -9.39 -18.95
C MET A 71 52.19 -10.85 -19.18
N LYS A 72 52.47 -11.42 -20.35
CA LYS A 72 52.31 -12.86 -20.59
C LYS A 72 53.29 -13.70 -19.78
N LEU A 73 54.55 -13.24 -19.63
CA LEU A 73 55.53 -13.91 -18.76
C LEU A 73 55.13 -13.83 -17.28
N VAL A 74 54.72 -12.64 -16.83
CA VAL A 74 54.21 -12.41 -15.47
C VAL A 74 52.94 -13.22 -15.22
N GLY A 75 52.00 -13.26 -16.17
CA GLY A 75 50.77 -14.04 -16.07
C GLY A 75 51.03 -15.54 -16.04
N ASN A 76 51.96 -16.05 -16.85
CA ASN A 76 52.35 -17.46 -16.78
C ASN A 76 53.06 -17.81 -15.47
N TYR A 77 53.88 -16.90 -14.94
CA TYR A 77 54.54 -17.07 -13.66
C TYR A 77 53.53 -17.06 -12.50
N LEU A 78 52.62 -16.08 -12.48
CA LEU A 78 51.58 -15.95 -11.46
C LEU A 78 50.57 -17.08 -11.53
N ASN A 79 50.15 -17.51 -12.73
CA ASN A 79 49.27 -18.67 -12.88
C ASN A 79 49.94 -19.96 -12.39
N ARG A 80 51.26 -20.11 -12.62
CA ARG A 80 52.04 -21.21 -12.04
C ARG A 80 52.22 -21.10 -10.53
N SER A 81 52.37 -19.90 -9.98
CA SER A 81 52.51 -19.72 -8.52
C SER A 81 51.18 -19.86 -7.78
N LEU A 82 50.06 -19.55 -8.45
CA LEU A 82 48.70 -19.68 -7.91
C LEU A 82 48.19 -21.13 -7.97
N ARG A 83 48.68 -21.96 -8.91
CA ARG A 83 48.36 -23.40 -9.00
C ARG A 83 49.40 -24.22 -8.23
N ARG A 84 49.05 -24.82 -7.10
CA ARG A 84 49.97 -25.70 -6.36
C ARG A 84 49.81 -27.15 -6.87
N PRO A 85 50.91 -27.92 -6.98
CA PRO A 85 50.83 -29.34 -7.36
C PRO A 85 49.98 -30.20 -6.42
N GLU A 86 49.79 -29.72 -5.19
CA GLU A 86 49.11 -30.42 -4.08
C GLU A 86 47.64 -29.97 -3.89
N ASP A 87 47.07 -29.20 -4.82
CA ASP A 87 45.68 -28.76 -4.72
C ASP A 87 44.72 -29.98 -4.87
N VAL A 88 44.37 -30.63 -3.75
CA VAL A 88 43.51 -31.84 -3.72
C VAL A 88 42.04 -31.45 -3.93
N PHE A 89 41.49 -31.68 -5.12
CA PHE A 89 40.15 -31.25 -5.58
C PHE A 89 39.00 -31.50 -4.59
N GLU A 90 39.10 -32.51 -3.73
CA GLU A 90 38.00 -32.99 -2.87
C GLU A 90 37.75 -32.17 -1.59
N ARG A 91 38.64 -31.25 -1.17
CA ARG A 91 38.44 -30.43 0.04
C ARG A 91 38.38 -28.95 -0.27
N ALA A 92 37.33 -28.29 0.22
CA ALA A 92 37.24 -26.83 0.21
C ALA A 92 38.19 -26.27 1.29
N GLU A 93 39.14 -25.44 0.88
CA GLU A 93 40.13 -24.81 1.79
C GLU A 93 39.60 -23.50 2.37
N LEU A 94 38.63 -22.88 1.70
CA LEU A 94 38.03 -21.63 2.13
C LEU A 94 37.09 -21.81 3.33
N SER A 95 36.26 -22.86 3.34
CA SER A 95 35.27 -23.09 4.40
C SER A 95 35.91 -23.20 5.81
N PRO A 96 36.99 -23.96 6.01
CA PRO A 96 37.62 -24.08 7.34
C PRO A 96 38.21 -22.78 7.88
N LEU A 97 38.57 -21.81 7.03
CA LEU A 97 39.04 -20.50 7.51
C LEU A 97 37.91 -19.72 8.18
N PHE A 98 36.69 -19.84 7.66
CA PHE A 98 35.50 -19.19 8.24
C PHE A 98 34.97 -19.90 9.49
N ASP A 99 35.49 -21.08 9.83
CA ASP A 99 35.21 -21.73 11.12
C ASP A 99 36.03 -21.12 12.27
N ASP A 100 37.07 -20.33 11.96
CA ASP A 100 37.89 -19.61 12.96
C ASP A 100 37.29 -18.20 13.25
N PRO A 101 36.74 -17.96 14.46
CA PRO A 101 36.18 -16.67 14.82
C PRO A 101 37.20 -15.54 14.82
N GLN A 102 38.47 -15.83 15.11
CA GLN A 102 39.53 -14.84 15.10
C GLN A 102 39.86 -14.42 13.67
N PHE A 103 39.82 -15.35 12.72
CA PHE A 103 39.94 -15.04 11.31
C PHE A 103 38.80 -14.13 10.83
N ILE A 104 37.53 -14.41 11.19
CA ILE A 104 36.39 -13.52 10.84
C ILE A 104 36.61 -12.11 11.40
N ARG A 105 37.06 -11.98 12.65
CA ARG A 105 37.37 -10.68 13.25
C ARG A 105 38.49 -9.96 12.51
N ASN A 106 39.57 -10.66 12.19
CA ASN A 106 40.70 -10.12 11.44
C ASN A 106 40.33 -9.78 9.98
N LEU A 107 39.28 -10.39 9.44
CA LEU A 107 38.73 -10.07 8.13
C LEU A 107 37.80 -8.87 8.17
N ALA A 108 37.08 -8.66 9.29
CA ALA A 108 36.15 -7.55 9.44
C ALA A 108 36.82 -6.18 9.31
N ASP A 109 38.07 -6.05 9.76
CA ASP A 109 38.83 -4.80 9.69
C ASP A 109 39.12 -4.32 8.24
N PRO A 110 39.68 -5.15 7.34
CA PRO A 110 39.89 -4.74 5.95
C PRO A 110 38.66 -4.89 5.04
N LEU A 111 37.58 -5.54 5.50
CA LEU A 111 36.40 -5.81 4.66
C LEU A 111 35.74 -4.52 4.12
N PRO A 112 35.55 -3.44 4.89
CA PRO A 112 35.04 -2.18 4.37
C PRO A 112 35.88 -1.63 3.20
N ASP A 113 37.21 -1.66 3.32
CA ASP A 113 38.10 -1.18 2.26
C ASP A 113 38.02 -2.06 1.00
N LEU A 114 37.89 -3.38 1.17
CA LEU A 114 37.66 -4.30 0.05
C LEU A 114 36.32 -4.06 -0.63
N ILE A 115 35.26 -3.81 0.14
CA ILE A 115 33.92 -3.49 -0.36
C ILE A 115 33.95 -2.15 -1.10
N ASN A 116 34.58 -1.12 -0.53
CA ASN A 116 34.72 0.19 -1.16
C ASN A 116 35.53 0.10 -2.44
N GLY A 117 36.67 -0.61 -2.45
CA GLY A 117 37.45 -0.82 -3.67
C GLY A 117 36.70 -1.62 -4.74
N LEU A 118 35.84 -2.56 -4.33
CA LEU A 118 34.91 -3.23 -5.26
C LEU A 118 33.86 -2.25 -5.79
N PHE A 119 33.29 -1.38 -4.97
CA PHE A 119 32.35 -0.35 -5.40
C PHE A 119 33.00 0.66 -6.35
N ASP A 120 34.24 1.08 -6.10
CA ASP A 120 34.99 1.96 -7.01
C ASP A 120 35.22 1.28 -8.36
N LEU A 121 35.58 -0.01 -8.35
CA LEU A 121 35.73 -0.80 -9.56
C LEU A 121 34.41 -0.97 -10.30
N LEU A 122 33.31 -1.24 -9.57
CA LEU A 122 31.97 -1.32 -10.13
C LEU A 122 31.53 0.03 -10.69
N GLY A 123 31.84 1.15 -10.02
CA GLY A 123 31.56 2.50 -10.48
C GLY A 123 32.30 2.79 -11.79
N ALA A 124 33.60 2.50 -11.85
CA ALA A 124 34.38 2.64 -13.08
C ALA A 124 33.88 1.71 -14.20
N ALA A 125 33.43 0.49 -13.86
CA ALA A 125 32.83 -0.43 -14.80
C ALA A 125 31.48 0.11 -15.32
N VAL A 126 30.63 0.65 -14.44
CA VAL A 126 29.34 1.28 -14.80
C VAL A 126 29.57 2.49 -15.70
N GLU A 127 30.49 3.41 -15.36
CA GLU A 127 30.86 4.55 -16.22
C GLU A 127 31.39 4.11 -17.60
N THR A 128 32.04 2.95 -17.66
CA THR A 128 32.49 2.35 -18.92
C THR A 128 31.33 1.75 -19.69
N MET A 129 30.44 1.02 -18.99
CA MET A 129 29.23 0.42 -19.56
C MET A 129 28.28 1.48 -20.08
N GLU A 130 28.12 2.62 -19.40
CA GLU A 130 27.31 3.75 -19.84
C GLU A 130 27.69 4.23 -21.26
N LYS A 131 28.98 4.18 -21.59
CA LYS A 131 29.54 4.57 -22.90
C LYS A 131 29.37 3.51 -23.99
N LEU A 132 28.99 2.28 -23.64
CA LEU A 132 28.72 1.21 -24.60
C LEU A 132 27.38 1.42 -25.30
N ASP A 133 27.22 0.77 -26.46
CA ASP A 133 25.93 0.71 -27.12
C ASP A 133 24.94 -0.18 -26.36
N THR A 134 23.66 -0.10 -26.75
CA THR A 134 22.58 -0.80 -26.06
C THR A 134 22.65 -2.33 -26.19
N GLU A 135 23.20 -2.85 -27.29
CA GLU A 135 23.25 -4.29 -27.50
C GLU A 135 24.38 -4.93 -26.67
N ASP A 136 25.54 -4.26 -26.61
CA ASP A 136 26.66 -4.66 -25.74
C ASP A 136 26.24 -4.63 -24.26
N LYS A 137 25.50 -3.60 -23.83
CA LYS A 137 24.92 -3.53 -22.47
C LYS A 137 24.05 -4.74 -22.16
N LYS A 138 23.13 -5.10 -23.06
CA LYS A 138 22.22 -6.25 -22.88
C LYS A 138 22.98 -7.57 -22.79
N GLU A 139 23.97 -7.78 -23.65
CA GLU A 139 24.80 -8.99 -23.64
C GLU A 139 25.51 -9.14 -22.30
N ILE A 140 26.22 -8.09 -21.85
CA ILE A 140 26.97 -8.09 -20.59
C ILE A 140 26.03 -8.34 -19.39
N PHE A 141 24.88 -7.66 -19.33
CA PHE A 141 23.91 -7.86 -18.24
C PHE A 141 23.28 -9.25 -18.27
N GLY A 142 22.92 -9.78 -19.44
CA GLY A 142 22.34 -11.12 -19.57
C GLY A 142 23.32 -12.21 -19.12
N ASP A 143 24.59 -12.07 -19.49
CA ASP A 143 25.66 -12.96 -19.07
C ASP A 143 25.91 -12.92 -17.56
N LEU A 144 25.85 -11.74 -16.96
CA LEU A 144 26.03 -11.56 -15.52
C LEU A 144 24.87 -12.16 -14.72
N ILE A 145 23.63 -11.90 -15.14
CA ILE A 145 22.41 -12.43 -14.49
C ILE A 145 22.38 -13.97 -14.55
N SER A 146 22.69 -14.56 -15.70
CA SER A 146 22.65 -16.02 -15.88
C SER A 146 23.65 -16.75 -14.99
N LYS A 147 24.82 -16.13 -14.70
CA LYS A 147 25.88 -16.71 -13.86
C LYS A 147 25.62 -16.57 -12.36
N ILE A 148 24.83 -15.58 -11.93
CA ILE A 148 24.50 -15.35 -10.51
C ILE A 148 23.34 -16.25 -10.03
N SER A 149 22.49 -16.75 -10.93
CA SER A 149 21.27 -17.51 -10.63
C SER A 149 21.51 -18.98 -10.19
N THR A 150 22.43 -19.21 -9.25
CA THR A 150 22.60 -20.53 -8.61
C THR A 150 21.74 -20.60 -7.34
N GLY A 151 21.06 -21.74 -7.11
CA GLY A 151 20.19 -21.94 -5.93
C GLY A 151 20.90 -21.77 -4.57
N GLN A 152 22.23 -21.69 -4.57
CA GLN A 152 23.08 -21.41 -3.40
C GLN A 152 22.79 -20.03 -2.78
N THR A 153 22.29 -19.08 -3.56
CA THR A 153 21.88 -17.75 -3.08
C THR A 153 20.74 -17.83 -2.05
N GLY A 154 19.78 -18.76 -2.22
CA GLY A 154 18.66 -18.93 -1.28
C GLY A 154 19.09 -19.45 0.10
N ASP A 155 20.04 -20.37 0.13
CA ASP A 155 20.62 -20.89 1.38
C ASP A 155 21.42 -19.80 2.11
N MET A 156 22.16 -18.99 1.36
CA MET A 156 22.89 -17.85 1.90
C MET A 156 21.94 -16.82 2.51
N ILE A 157 20.88 -16.42 1.80
CA ILE A 157 19.86 -15.49 2.30
C ILE A 157 19.25 -16.02 3.61
N THR A 158 18.92 -17.31 3.66
CA THR A 158 18.37 -17.93 4.89
C THR A 158 19.34 -17.85 6.06
N ARG A 159 20.64 -18.07 5.84
CA ARG A 159 21.67 -17.94 6.89
C ARG A 159 21.84 -16.49 7.34
N VAL A 160 21.85 -15.55 6.40
CA VAL A 160 21.88 -14.11 6.71
C VAL A 160 20.68 -13.72 7.56
N CYS A 161 19.46 -14.13 7.20
CA CYS A 161 18.27 -13.86 8.01
C CYS A 161 18.40 -14.38 9.45
N ARG A 162 19.01 -15.55 9.67
CA ARG A 162 19.26 -16.08 11.02
C ARG A 162 20.22 -15.18 11.81
N ILE A 163 21.32 -14.76 11.19
CA ILE A 163 22.29 -13.85 11.81
C ILE A 163 21.64 -12.50 12.14
N LEU A 164 20.88 -11.93 11.20
CA LEU A 164 20.16 -10.67 11.40
C LEU A 164 19.16 -10.79 12.56
N ASN A 165 18.41 -11.89 12.63
CA ASN A 165 17.49 -12.15 13.72
C ASN A 165 18.21 -12.26 15.08
N ASP A 166 19.39 -12.88 15.13
CA ASP A 166 20.16 -13.00 16.37
C ASP A 166 20.76 -11.67 16.82
N ILE A 167 21.17 -10.80 15.89
CA ILE A 167 21.56 -9.42 16.20
C ILE A 167 20.35 -8.65 16.74
N HIS A 168 19.22 -8.71 16.04
CA HIS A 168 18.00 -7.98 16.39
C HIS A 168 17.41 -8.39 17.75
N LYS A 169 17.57 -9.66 18.16
CA LYS A 169 17.18 -10.11 19.52
C LYS A 169 17.90 -9.37 20.64
N ASN A 170 19.15 -8.96 20.41
CA ASN A 170 20.01 -8.34 21.42
C ASN A 170 20.02 -6.81 21.32
N ASP A 171 19.93 -6.28 20.10
CA ASP A 171 19.83 -4.84 19.82
C ASP A 171 18.88 -4.60 18.63
N PRO A 172 17.58 -4.38 18.88
CA PRO A 172 16.58 -4.21 17.82
C PRO A 172 16.86 -3.03 16.88
N GLU A 173 17.52 -1.98 17.37
CA GLU A 173 17.80 -0.75 16.64
C GLU A 173 19.19 -0.72 16.00
N PHE A 174 19.97 -1.79 16.14
CA PHE A 174 21.36 -1.87 15.68
C PHE A 174 21.53 -1.38 14.24
N PHE A 175 20.70 -1.88 13.32
CA PHE A 175 20.79 -1.55 11.90
C PHE A 175 20.39 -0.11 11.61
N ALA A 176 19.33 0.40 12.23
CA ALA A 176 18.89 1.77 12.03
C ALA A 176 20.01 2.76 12.40
N LYS A 177 20.62 2.58 13.59
CA LYS A 177 21.73 3.43 14.08
C LYS A 177 22.97 3.36 13.20
N ARG A 178 23.26 2.19 12.62
CA ARG A 178 24.45 1.99 11.79
C ARG A 178 24.26 2.42 10.34
N LEU A 179 23.05 2.31 9.81
CA LEU A 179 22.73 2.66 8.42
C LEU A 179 22.40 4.13 8.25
N GLU A 180 21.92 4.84 9.28
CA GLU A 180 21.50 6.24 9.17
C GLU A 180 22.51 7.17 8.46
N PRO A 181 23.82 7.18 8.80
CA PRO A 181 24.77 8.06 8.12
C PRO A 181 24.95 7.70 6.64
N GLY A 182 24.98 6.40 6.32
CA GLY A 182 25.11 5.92 4.94
C GLY A 182 23.85 6.21 4.12
N PHE A 183 22.67 6.01 4.72
CA PHE A 183 21.39 6.31 4.10
C PHE A 183 21.24 7.81 3.80
N LYS A 184 21.69 8.68 4.70
CA LYS A 184 21.72 10.13 4.46
C LYS A 184 22.58 10.48 3.24
N ASN A 185 23.82 10.00 3.20
CA ASN A 185 24.71 10.26 2.07
C ASN A 185 24.14 9.69 0.76
N TRP A 186 23.50 8.53 0.82
CA TRP A 186 22.84 7.90 -0.32
C TRP A 186 21.67 8.75 -0.86
N ILE A 187 20.77 9.23 0.02
CA ILE A 187 19.68 10.14 -0.37
C ILE A 187 20.22 11.42 -1.00
N GLU A 188 21.28 12.00 -0.45
CA GLU A 188 21.90 13.22 -0.98
C GLU A 188 22.57 13.03 -2.36
N SER A 189 22.93 11.79 -2.70
CA SER A 189 23.66 11.47 -3.94
C SER A 189 22.77 10.97 -5.08
N ILE A 190 21.52 10.60 -4.80
CA ILE A 190 20.60 10.07 -5.80
C ILE A 190 19.92 11.20 -6.57
N ASP A 191 19.93 11.08 -7.89
CA ASP A 191 19.03 11.83 -8.75
C ASP A 191 17.67 11.12 -8.84
N PHE A 192 16.67 11.67 -8.15
CA PHE A 192 15.30 11.14 -8.18
C PHE A 192 14.62 11.34 -9.54
N GLY A 193 15.12 12.25 -10.39
CA GLY A 193 14.66 12.43 -11.77
C GLY A 193 15.01 11.23 -12.62
N ASP A 194 16.27 10.78 -12.59
CA ASP A 194 16.72 9.58 -13.31
C ASP A 194 16.04 8.32 -12.76
N LEU A 195 15.81 8.25 -11.44
CA LEU A 195 15.04 7.15 -10.83
C LEU A 195 13.60 7.11 -11.36
N LYS A 196 12.94 8.28 -11.49
CA LYS A 196 11.59 8.39 -12.08
C LYS A 196 11.62 7.94 -13.54
N GLU A 197 12.56 8.42 -14.34
CA GLU A 197 12.69 8.03 -15.75
C GLU A 197 12.93 6.52 -15.91
N MET A 198 13.77 5.92 -15.05
CA MET A 198 13.99 4.48 -15.01
C MET A 198 12.68 3.73 -14.67
N ALA A 199 11.92 4.22 -13.68
CA ALA A 199 10.65 3.61 -13.29
C ALA A 199 9.61 3.67 -14.43
N GLU A 200 9.52 4.80 -15.13
CA GLU A 200 8.61 4.99 -16.28
C GLU A 200 8.98 4.06 -17.46
N ASN A 201 10.26 3.95 -17.77
CA ASN A 201 10.74 3.14 -18.89
C ASN A 201 10.79 1.63 -18.60
N SER A 202 10.81 1.22 -17.33
CA SER A 202 10.91 -0.19 -16.93
C SER A 202 9.55 -0.90 -16.79
N ALA A 203 8.43 -0.22 -17.06
CA ALA A 203 7.09 -0.79 -16.84
C ALA A 203 6.85 -2.13 -17.56
N ALA A 204 7.41 -2.32 -18.76
CA ALA A 204 7.31 -3.56 -19.52
C ALA A 204 8.11 -4.71 -18.86
N ASP A 205 9.34 -4.41 -18.43
CA ASP A 205 10.22 -5.38 -17.78
C ASP A 205 9.70 -5.76 -16.39
N VAL A 206 9.21 -4.79 -15.62
CA VAL A 206 8.53 -5.02 -14.34
C VAL A 206 7.32 -5.94 -14.54
N ARG A 207 6.49 -5.70 -15.56
CA ARG A 207 5.35 -6.58 -15.87
C ARG A 207 5.80 -7.99 -16.21
N ALA A 208 6.82 -8.14 -17.05
CA ALA A 208 7.36 -9.45 -17.42
C ALA A 208 7.92 -10.20 -16.20
N PHE A 209 8.67 -9.49 -15.35
CA PHE A 209 9.21 -10.02 -14.10
C PHE A 209 8.10 -10.44 -13.15
N VAL A 210 7.09 -9.60 -12.90
CA VAL A 210 5.95 -9.92 -12.03
C VAL A 210 5.18 -11.13 -12.55
N THR A 211 4.99 -11.24 -13.87
CA THR A 211 4.33 -12.40 -14.49
C THR A 211 5.12 -13.68 -14.25
N MET A 212 6.44 -13.64 -14.47
CA MET A 212 7.35 -14.75 -14.25
C MET A 212 7.41 -15.15 -12.76
N ALA A 213 7.56 -14.18 -11.86
CA ALA A 213 7.57 -14.41 -10.42
C ALA A 213 6.23 -15.00 -9.93
N ASN A 214 5.09 -14.47 -10.38
CA ASN A 214 3.77 -14.99 -10.04
C ASN A 214 3.63 -16.45 -10.49
N ASN A 215 4.00 -16.76 -11.74
CA ASN A 215 3.96 -18.13 -12.28
C ASN A 215 4.81 -19.10 -11.45
N VAL A 216 6.02 -18.69 -11.04
CA VAL A 216 6.89 -19.51 -10.19
C VAL A 216 6.34 -19.66 -8.77
N MET A 217 5.86 -18.58 -8.15
CA MET A 217 5.34 -18.60 -6.79
C MET A 217 4.15 -19.54 -6.63
N TRP A 218 3.22 -19.56 -7.59
CA TRP A 218 2.05 -20.45 -7.54
C TRP A 218 2.38 -21.93 -7.75
N GLN A 219 3.58 -22.28 -8.21
CA GLN A 219 4.08 -23.67 -8.19
C GLN A 219 4.40 -24.15 -6.76
N TYR A 220 4.58 -23.22 -5.81
CA TYR A 220 4.89 -23.49 -4.41
C TYR A 220 3.84 -22.87 -3.48
N PRO A 221 2.59 -23.36 -3.47
CA PRO A 221 1.46 -22.73 -2.76
C PRO A 221 1.70 -22.58 -1.24
N SER A 222 2.44 -23.50 -0.62
CA SER A 222 2.81 -23.38 0.80
C SER A 222 3.66 -22.14 1.10
N LYS A 223 4.58 -21.78 0.19
CA LYS A 223 5.40 -20.55 0.32
C LYS A 223 4.53 -19.31 0.17
N VAL A 224 3.54 -19.34 -0.74
CA VAL A 224 2.57 -18.26 -0.89
C VAL A 224 1.77 -18.08 0.40
N VAL A 225 1.26 -19.15 1.00
CA VAL A 225 0.52 -19.07 2.28
C VAL A 225 1.39 -18.50 3.40
N LEU A 226 2.66 -18.92 3.49
CA LEU A 226 3.60 -18.34 4.47
C LEU A 226 3.84 -16.85 4.23
N LEU A 227 3.97 -16.40 2.98
CA LEU A 227 4.06 -14.97 2.68
C LEU A 227 2.77 -14.23 3.03
N LEU A 228 1.61 -14.81 2.74
CA LEU A 228 0.32 -14.24 3.13
C LEU A 228 0.18 -14.13 4.66
N SER A 229 0.76 -15.06 5.42
CA SER A 229 0.77 -14.98 6.89
C SER A 229 1.64 -13.86 7.45
N LEU A 230 2.53 -13.27 6.63
CA LEU A 230 3.31 -12.09 7.01
C LEU A 230 2.50 -10.79 6.84
N ILE A 231 1.37 -10.81 6.12
CA ILE A 231 0.55 -9.62 5.88
C ILE A 231 0.17 -8.91 7.19
N PRO A 232 -0.35 -9.58 8.24
CA PRO A 232 -0.69 -8.89 9.48
C PRO A 232 0.53 -8.20 10.15
N THR A 233 1.68 -8.87 10.18
CA THR A 233 2.92 -8.30 10.72
C THR A 233 3.36 -7.10 9.90
N ALA A 234 3.33 -7.21 8.57
CA ALA A 234 3.67 -6.13 7.66
C ALA A 234 2.70 -4.94 7.82
N VAL A 235 1.40 -5.19 7.98
CA VAL A 235 0.39 -4.14 8.23
C VAL A 235 0.66 -3.42 9.54
N ASN A 236 1.02 -4.14 10.62
CA ASN A 236 1.35 -3.52 11.90
C ASN A 236 2.62 -2.65 11.79
N MET A 237 3.70 -3.21 11.22
CA MET A 237 4.94 -2.46 11.00
C MET A 237 4.73 -1.24 10.11
N LEU A 238 3.95 -1.39 9.03
CA LEU A 238 3.61 -0.29 8.14
C LEU A 238 2.75 0.75 8.86
N SER A 239 1.82 0.34 9.74
CA SER A 239 1.02 1.28 10.54
C SER A 239 1.89 2.12 11.46
N ASP A 240 2.89 1.52 12.11
CA ASP A 240 3.85 2.24 12.96
C ASP A 240 4.73 3.18 12.14
N ALA A 241 5.25 2.71 11.00
CA ALA A 241 6.06 3.52 10.09
C ALA A 241 5.26 4.67 9.48
N LEU A 242 4.02 4.42 9.05
CA LEU A 242 3.10 5.41 8.54
C LEU A 242 2.73 6.42 9.62
N ASN A 243 2.53 6.01 10.88
CA ASN A 243 2.29 6.96 11.96
C ASN A 243 3.44 7.97 12.09
N ILE A 244 4.69 7.51 12.04
CA ILE A 244 5.87 8.39 12.06
C ILE A 244 5.89 9.32 10.83
N SER A 245 5.59 8.78 9.65
CA SER A 245 5.70 9.50 8.38
C SER A 245 4.57 10.51 8.17
N VAL A 246 3.34 10.13 8.50
CA VAL A 246 2.14 10.98 8.43
C VAL A 246 2.25 12.14 9.43
N ASN A 247 2.83 11.92 10.61
CA ASN A 247 3.11 13.03 11.53
C ASN A 247 4.00 14.10 10.90
N ARG A 248 4.98 13.71 10.06
CA ARG A 248 5.78 14.67 9.29
C ARG A 248 5.00 15.32 8.15
N LEU A 249 4.15 14.57 7.46
CA LEU A 249 3.28 15.15 6.42
C LEU A 249 2.28 16.15 7.00
N ASN A 250 1.80 15.95 8.22
CA ASN A 250 0.93 16.89 8.93
C ASN A 250 1.63 18.21 9.30
N GLU A 251 2.96 18.29 9.24
CA GLU A 251 3.72 19.54 9.38
C GLU A 251 3.71 20.36 8.07
N LEU A 252 3.31 19.77 6.94
CA LEU A 252 3.25 20.48 5.67
C LEU A 252 2.01 21.40 5.58
N PRO A 253 2.14 22.56 4.93
CA PRO A 253 0.98 23.38 4.55
C PRO A 253 -0.05 22.58 3.72
N PRO A 254 -1.36 22.72 4.00
CA PRO A 254 -2.40 21.94 3.31
C PRO A 254 -2.43 22.12 1.79
N ASP A 255 -2.09 23.31 1.31
CA ASP A 255 -1.99 23.66 -0.12
C ASP A 255 -0.90 22.85 -0.82
N LEU A 256 0.32 22.80 -0.26
CA LEU A 256 1.42 22.04 -0.82
C LEU A 256 1.14 20.52 -0.84
N LEU A 257 0.56 19.99 0.23
CA LEU A 257 0.18 18.57 0.28
C LEU A 257 -0.89 18.24 -0.78
N THR A 258 -1.88 19.12 -0.92
CA THR A 258 -2.95 18.96 -1.93
C THR A 258 -2.39 19.00 -3.34
N ASP A 259 -1.50 19.94 -3.65
CA ASP A 259 -0.87 20.06 -4.97
C ASP A 259 -0.09 18.79 -5.34
N VAL A 260 0.69 18.25 -4.40
CA VAL A 260 1.42 16.99 -4.61
C VAL A 260 0.46 15.83 -4.88
N ILE A 261 -0.58 15.66 -4.07
CA ILE A 261 -1.59 14.60 -4.25
C ILE A 261 -2.30 14.74 -5.60
N LEU A 262 -2.71 15.95 -5.98
CA LEU A 262 -3.38 16.21 -7.26
C LEU A 262 -2.45 15.96 -8.45
N SER A 263 -1.15 16.23 -8.32
CA SER A 263 -0.17 15.92 -9.36
C SER A 263 -0.06 14.41 -9.59
N PHE A 264 -0.01 13.61 -8.52
CA PHE A 264 -0.02 12.15 -8.62
C PHE A 264 -1.32 11.61 -9.22
N ILE A 265 -2.49 12.12 -8.82
CA ILE A 265 -3.77 11.68 -9.39
C ILE A 265 -3.80 11.89 -10.91
N LYS A 266 -3.23 12.99 -11.42
CA LYS A 266 -3.17 13.30 -12.86
C LYS A 266 -2.27 12.34 -13.64
N GLU A 267 -1.22 11.81 -13.01
CA GLU A 267 -0.27 10.88 -13.64
C GLU A 267 -0.79 9.42 -13.69
N ILE A 268 -1.90 9.08 -13.00
CA ILE A 268 -2.42 7.70 -12.97
C ILE A 268 -3.03 7.31 -14.32
N GLU A 269 -2.50 6.24 -14.92
CA GLU A 269 -3.08 5.63 -16.12
C GLU A 269 -4.43 4.95 -15.84
N THR A 270 -5.47 5.38 -16.55
CA THR A 270 -6.84 4.88 -16.34
C THR A 270 -7.09 3.48 -16.88
N ARG A 271 -6.38 3.04 -17.93
CA ARG A 271 -6.62 1.74 -18.57
C ARG A 271 -6.20 0.55 -17.70
N PRO A 272 -4.96 0.48 -17.17
CA PRO A 272 -4.58 -0.61 -16.27
C PRO A 272 -5.43 -0.61 -15.00
N LEU A 273 -5.78 0.59 -14.51
CA LEU A 273 -6.62 0.77 -13.34
C LEU A 273 -8.02 0.17 -13.52
N ALA A 274 -8.65 0.32 -14.68
CA ALA A 274 -9.95 -0.30 -14.98
C ALA A 274 -9.89 -1.84 -14.93
N GLY A 275 -8.83 -2.44 -15.47
CA GLY A 275 -8.60 -3.88 -15.37
C GLY A 275 -8.44 -4.33 -13.93
N LEU A 276 -7.66 -3.59 -13.13
CA LEU A 276 -7.49 -3.84 -11.70
C LEU A 276 -8.80 -3.75 -10.93
N PHE A 277 -9.65 -2.74 -11.22
CA PHE A 277 -10.95 -2.60 -10.57
C PHE A 277 -11.86 -3.81 -10.79
N ASN A 278 -11.84 -4.42 -11.98
CA ASN A 278 -12.61 -5.63 -12.26
C ASN A 278 -12.14 -6.82 -11.42
N GLU A 279 -10.82 -7.04 -11.36
CA GLU A 279 -10.24 -8.13 -10.55
C GLU A 279 -10.49 -7.90 -9.05
N LEU A 280 -10.38 -6.66 -8.58
CA LEU A 280 -10.71 -6.29 -7.20
C LEU A 280 -12.19 -6.51 -6.87
N ALA A 281 -13.10 -6.14 -7.78
CA ALA A 281 -14.53 -6.39 -7.59
C ALA A 281 -14.83 -7.89 -7.46
N GLU A 282 -14.16 -8.73 -8.24
CA GLU A 282 -14.28 -10.18 -8.16
C GLU A 282 -13.67 -10.74 -6.86
N ILE A 283 -12.54 -10.19 -6.39
CA ILE A 283 -11.98 -10.52 -5.08
C ILE A 283 -12.96 -10.16 -3.96
N VAL A 284 -13.52 -8.95 -3.96
CA VAL A 284 -14.52 -8.50 -2.96
C VAL A 284 -15.71 -9.44 -2.96
N ARG A 285 -16.21 -9.83 -4.14
CA ARG A 285 -17.29 -10.81 -4.27
C ARG A 285 -16.91 -12.16 -3.65
N LYS A 286 -15.72 -12.70 -3.95
CA LYS A 286 -15.21 -13.95 -3.39
C LYS A 286 -15.03 -13.89 -1.87
N VAL A 287 -14.51 -12.79 -1.35
CA VAL A 287 -14.36 -12.57 0.09
C VAL A 287 -15.72 -12.47 0.77
N HIS A 288 -16.68 -11.76 0.17
CA HIS A 288 -18.05 -11.67 0.69
C HIS A 288 -18.73 -13.05 0.74
N THR A 289 -18.67 -13.82 -0.36
CA THR A 289 -19.20 -15.18 -0.40
C THR A 289 -18.47 -16.09 0.59
N GLY A 290 -17.15 -16.04 0.65
CA GLY A 290 -16.35 -16.82 1.60
C GLY A 290 -16.68 -16.49 3.06
N SER A 291 -16.88 -15.21 3.38
CA SER A 291 -17.33 -14.76 4.69
C SER A 291 -18.70 -15.32 5.07
N ALA A 292 -19.62 -15.46 4.11
CA ALA A 292 -20.93 -16.05 4.35
C ALA A 292 -20.83 -17.57 4.59
N LEU A 293 -19.93 -18.26 3.88
CA LEU A 293 -19.69 -19.70 4.04
C LEU A 293 -18.97 -20.06 5.35
N LEU A 294 -18.09 -19.20 5.85
CA LEU A 294 -17.37 -19.40 7.11
C LEU A 294 -18.18 -19.01 8.36
N GLY A 295 -19.22 -18.19 8.19
CA GLY A 295 -20.11 -17.74 9.27
C GLY A 295 -21.26 -18.69 9.53
N GLU A 296 -22.08 -18.37 10.53
CA GLU A 296 -23.34 -19.07 10.77
C GLU A 296 -24.40 -18.62 9.76
N PRO A 297 -25.44 -19.45 9.46
CA PRO A 297 -26.55 -19.03 8.62
C PRO A 297 -27.16 -17.71 9.10
N GLY A 298 -27.11 -16.67 8.26
CA GLY A 298 -27.60 -15.33 8.58
C GLY A 298 -26.62 -14.42 9.33
N ALA A 299 -25.44 -14.89 9.71
CA ALA A 299 -24.43 -14.13 10.45
C ALA A 299 -23.01 -14.32 9.88
N PRO A 300 -22.67 -13.63 8.77
CA PRO A 300 -21.36 -13.75 8.13
C PRO A 300 -20.20 -13.38 9.07
N GLN A 301 -19.04 -14.00 8.87
CA GLN A 301 -17.89 -13.88 9.78
C GLN A 301 -17.17 -12.51 9.70
N LEU A 302 -17.00 -11.96 8.48
CA LEU A 302 -16.25 -10.72 8.27
C LEU A 302 -16.88 -9.51 8.99
N PRO A 303 -18.21 -9.25 8.92
CA PRO A 303 -18.82 -8.17 9.68
C PRO A 303 -18.58 -8.26 11.20
N LYS A 304 -18.63 -9.46 11.79
CA LYS A 304 -18.38 -9.66 13.23
C LYS A 304 -16.96 -9.23 13.61
N LEU A 305 -15.96 -9.66 12.83
CA LEU A 305 -14.56 -9.30 13.05
C LEU A 305 -14.28 -7.81 12.82
N LEU A 306 -14.85 -7.24 11.76
CA LEU A 306 -14.71 -5.80 11.47
C LEU A 306 -15.35 -4.94 12.55
N ALA A 307 -16.54 -5.30 13.06
CA ALA A 307 -17.19 -4.56 14.14
C ALA A 307 -16.31 -4.50 15.39
N ALA A 308 -15.71 -5.63 15.79
CA ALA A 308 -14.78 -5.66 16.93
C ALA A 308 -13.56 -4.76 16.70
N LYS A 309 -12.93 -4.84 15.51
CA LYS A 309 -11.75 -4.03 15.20
C LYS A 309 -12.05 -2.54 15.06
N ILE A 310 -13.20 -2.18 14.50
CA ILE A 310 -13.65 -0.79 14.42
C ILE A 310 -13.92 -0.24 15.83
N GLY A 311 -14.49 -1.04 16.73
CA GLY A 311 -14.63 -0.70 18.14
C GLY A 311 -13.29 -0.34 18.79
N ASP A 312 -12.29 -1.23 18.65
CA ASP A 312 -10.92 -1.00 19.16
C ASP A 312 -10.28 0.30 18.65
N ILE A 313 -10.59 0.70 17.40
CA ILE A 313 -10.07 1.93 16.78
C ILE A 313 -10.81 3.16 17.29
N ILE A 314 -12.15 3.13 17.33
CA ILE A 314 -12.97 4.27 17.74
C ILE A 314 -12.65 4.66 19.20
N GLU A 315 -12.40 3.70 20.08
CA GLU A 315 -12.04 3.96 21.48
C GLU A 315 -10.73 4.75 21.64
N LYS A 316 -9.83 4.69 20.66
CA LYS A 316 -8.50 5.32 20.72
C LYS A 316 -8.38 6.58 19.87
N ALA A 317 -9.35 6.85 19.02
CA ALA A 317 -9.28 7.93 18.06
C ALA A 317 -9.89 9.22 18.62
N ASP A 318 -9.31 10.36 18.24
CA ASP A 318 -9.90 11.67 18.55
C ASP A 318 -11.18 11.87 17.73
N THR A 319 -12.33 11.82 18.41
CA THR A 319 -13.65 11.84 17.76
C THR A 319 -13.90 13.15 17.00
N VAL A 320 -13.41 14.28 17.51
CA VAL A 320 -13.58 15.59 16.86
C VAL A 320 -12.82 15.64 15.54
N THR A 321 -11.55 15.24 15.52
CA THR A 321 -10.73 15.18 14.30
C THR A 321 -11.30 14.19 13.29
N LEU A 322 -11.74 13.01 13.76
CA LEU A 322 -12.41 12.03 12.91
C LEU A 322 -13.65 12.60 12.23
N TRP A 323 -14.50 13.34 12.96
CA TRP A 323 -15.70 13.94 12.40
C TRP A 323 -15.40 15.05 11.39
N LYS A 324 -14.41 15.91 11.66
CA LYS A 324 -13.95 16.92 10.69
C LYS A 324 -13.43 16.28 9.41
N ALA A 325 -12.59 15.26 9.53
CA ALA A 325 -12.08 14.51 8.40
C ALA A 325 -13.22 13.82 7.62
N LYS A 326 -14.20 13.26 8.32
CA LYS A 326 -15.38 12.62 7.71
C LYS A 326 -16.24 13.62 6.94
N ILE A 327 -16.44 14.85 7.43
CA ILE A 327 -17.17 15.90 6.72
C ILE A 327 -16.41 16.29 5.43
N ALA A 328 -15.11 16.57 5.52
CA ALA A 328 -14.29 16.90 4.35
C ALA A 328 -14.27 15.76 3.30
N LEU A 329 -14.21 14.50 3.76
CA LEU A 329 -14.32 13.33 2.90
C LEU A 329 -15.72 13.21 2.29
N ALA A 330 -16.78 13.57 3.00
CA ALA A 330 -18.15 13.55 2.49
C ALA A 330 -18.36 14.60 1.39
N GLU A 331 -17.83 15.81 1.56
CA GLU A 331 -17.85 16.87 0.54
C GLU A 331 -17.08 16.46 -0.71
N THR A 332 -15.88 15.90 -0.52
CA THR A 332 -15.06 15.36 -1.61
C THR A 332 -15.78 14.22 -2.32
N LYS A 333 -16.41 13.31 -1.56
CA LYS A 333 -17.20 12.21 -2.09
C LYS A 333 -18.41 12.71 -2.87
N ALA A 334 -19.11 13.75 -2.44
CA ALA A 334 -20.23 14.32 -3.18
C ALA A 334 -19.78 14.82 -4.57
N SER A 335 -18.64 15.52 -4.63
CA SER A 335 -18.03 15.96 -5.89
C SER A 335 -17.62 14.79 -6.80
N PHE A 336 -17.09 13.74 -6.20
CA PHE A 336 -16.77 12.50 -6.91
C PHE A 336 -18.03 11.78 -7.42
N ASP A 337 -19.05 11.62 -6.59
CA ASP A 337 -20.33 10.98 -6.93
C ASP A 337 -21.05 11.74 -8.05
N GLN A 338 -20.95 13.08 -8.08
CA GLN A 338 -21.41 13.88 -9.21
C GLN A 338 -20.64 13.54 -10.49
N SER A 339 -19.30 13.49 -10.43
CA SER A 339 -18.45 13.15 -11.57
C SER A 339 -18.75 11.74 -12.10
N VAL A 340 -18.97 10.78 -11.20
CA VAL A 340 -19.42 9.42 -11.53
C VAL A 340 -20.80 9.44 -12.16
N SER A 341 -21.75 10.19 -11.62
CA SER A 341 -23.11 10.30 -12.17
C SER A 341 -23.11 10.90 -13.57
N GLU A 342 -22.28 11.91 -13.83
CA GLU A 342 -22.08 12.48 -15.17
C GLU A 342 -21.48 11.45 -16.12
N ALA A 343 -20.47 10.69 -15.69
CA ALA A 343 -19.88 9.62 -16.48
C ALA A 343 -20.90 8.51 -16.80
N VAL A 344 -21.66 8.03 -15.80
CA VAL A 344 -22.74 7.04 -15.98
C VAL A 344 -23.79 7.54 -16.95
N ASN A 345 -24.19 8.82 -16.86
CA ASN A 345 -25.16 9.41 -17.77
C ASN A 345 -24.69 9.46 -19.23
N ARG A 346 -23.38 9.44 -19.49
CA ARG A 346 -22.80 9.35 -20.84
C ARG A 346 -22.74 7.91 -21.37
N HIS A 347 -23.04 6.90 -20.55
CA HIS A 347 -23.02 5.48 -20.91
C HIS A 347 -24.40 4.82 -20.69
N PRO A 348 -25.26 4.75 -21.72
CA PRO A 348 -26.65 4.28 -21.59
C PRO A 348 -26.80 2.90 -20.94
N ASP A 349 -25.95 1.94 -21.27
CA ASP A 349 -26.00 0.58 -20.71
C ASP A 349 -25.74 0.57 -19.21
N LEU A 350 -24.73 1.32 -18.77
CA LEU A 350 -24.39 1.44 -17.35
C LEU A 350 -25.49 2.19 -16.59
N LYS A 351 -26.03 3.26 -17.17
CA LYS A 351 -27.18 3.98 -16.60
C LYS A 351 -28.39 3.06 -16.38
N ASN A 352 -28.74 2.27 -17.39
CA ASN A 352 -29.85 1.31 -17.30
C ASN A 352 -29.58 0.25 -16.23
N LEU A 353 -28.37 -0.30 -16.19
CA LEU A 353 -27.98 -1.26 -15.16
C LEU A 353 -28.06 -0.65 -13.75
N CYS A 354 -27.58 0.59 -13.57
CA CYS A 354 -27.70 1.32 -12.33
C CYS A 354 -29.16 1.52 -11.92
N LEU A 355 -30.06 1.90 -12.84
CA LEU A 355 -31.50 2.04 -12.53
C LEU A 355 -32.13 0.72 -12.07
N ILE A 356 -31.74 -0.40 -12.68
CA ILE A 356 -32.25 -1.73 -12.33
C ILE A 356 -31.69 -2.21 -10.98
N LYS A 357 -30.41 -1.94 -10.70
CA LYS A 357 -29.70 -2.48 -9.53
C LYS A 357 -29.63 -1.54 -8.33
N ALA A 358 -29.88 -0.24 -8.52
CA ALA A 358 -29.92 0.73 -7.43
C ALA A 358 -30.92 0.36 -6.32
N PRO A 359 -32.13 -0.19 -6.60
CA PRO A 359 -33.05 -0.60 -5.54
C PRO A 359 -32.45 -1.66 -4.59
N GLU A 360 -31.64 -2.60 -5.08
CA GLU A 360 -30.98 -3.59 -4.23
C GLU A 360 -30.02 -2.91 -3.24
N LEU A 361 -29.24 -1.92 -3.70
CA LEU A 361 -28.37 -1.12 -2.84
C LEU A 361 -29.16 -0.24 -1.87
N THR A 362 -30.24 0.39 -2.31
CA THR A 362 -31.13 1.19 -1.47
C THR A 362 -31.74 0.33 -0.37
N ASN A 363 -32.18 -0.90 -0.66
CA ASN A 363 -32.72 -1.82 0.35
C ASN A 363 -31.68 -2.17 1.42
N ILE A 364 -30.42 -2.42 1.03
CA ILE A 364 -29.31 -2.64 1.99
C ILE A 364 -29.09 -1.40 2.86
N ARG A 365 -29.11 -0.20 2.27
CA ARG A 365 -28.99 1.08 3.01
C ARG A 365 -30.16 1.30 3.96
N MET A 366 -31.39 1.04 3.53
CA MET A 366 -32.60 1.15 4.36
C MET A 366 -32.56 0.18 5.53
N LYS A 367 -32.11 -1.07 5.31
CA LYS A 367 -31.89 -2.02 6.40
C LYS A 367 -30.88 -1.50 7.43
N SER A 368 -29.77 -0.92 6.97
CA SER A 368 -28.78 -0.32 7.86
C SER A 368 -29.32 0.93 8.59
N LEU A 369 -30.11 1.75 7.91
CA LEU A 369 -30.78 2.91 8.52
C LEU A 369 -31.75 2.46 9.61
N ASN A 370 -32.59 1.45 9.33
CA ASN A 370 -33.53 0.90 10.30
C ASN A 370 -32.82 0.37 11.55
N GLN A 371 -31.69 -0.32 11.39
CA GLN A 371 -30.86 -0.77 12.52
C GLN A 371 -30.32 0.39 13.36
N ARG A 372 -30.00 1.54 12.74
CA ARG A 372 -29.57 2.74 13.46
C ARG A 372 -30.72 3.43 14.18
N LEU A 373 -31.88 3.52 13.54
CA LEU A 373 -33.08 4.08 14.17
C LEU A 373 -33.51 3.25 15.38
N ALA A 374 -33.48 1.92 15.27
CA ALA A 374 -33.75 1.03 16.39
C ALA A 374 -32.74 1.18 17.55
N TYR A 375 -31.51 1.62 17.27
CA TYR A 375 -30.55 1.96 18.33
C TYR A 375 -30.90 3.29 19.00
N TRP A 376 -31.37 4.29 18.24
CA TRP A 376 -31.81 5.58 18.80
C TRP A 376 -33.07 5.46 19.65
N ASP A 377 -33.97 4.55 19.30
CA ASP A 377 -35.15 4.21 20.09
C ASP A 377 -34.79 3.70 21.51
N GLY A 378 -33.57 3.19 21.70
CA GLY A 378 -33.06 2.77 23.01
C GLY A 378 -32.40 3.87 23.84
N LEU A 379 -32.30 5.11 23.34
CA LEU A 379 -31.73 6.25 24.07
C LEU A 379 -32.78 6.89 25.00
N ASP A 380 -32.32 7.60 26.03
CA ASP A 380 -33.21 8.39 26.89
C ASP A 380 -33.85 9.57 26.11
N ASP A 381 -35.12 9.85 26.37
CA ASP A 381 -35.91 10.87 25.66
C ASP A 381 -35.25 12.26 25.68
N ALA A 382 -34.60 12.64 26.79
CA ALA A 382 -33.96 13.94 26.92
C ALA A 382 -32.69 14.04 26.07
N GLU A 383 -31.89 12.96 26.03
CA GLU A 383 -30.68 12.88 25.20
C GLU A 383 -31.03 12.86 23.71
N LEU A 384 -32.03 12.06 23.33
CA LEU A 384 -32.52 11.99 21.96
C LEU A 384 -33.06 13.35 21.50
N SER A 385 -33.88 14.02 22.31
CA SER A 385 -34.46 15.32 21.96
C SER A 385 -33.41 16.40 21.74
N ALA A 386 -32.40 16.49 22.61
CA ALA A 386 -31.33 17.47 22.46
C ALA A 386 -30.49 17.21 21.21
N SER A 387 -30.09 15.96 21.00
CA SER A 387 -29.27 15.55 19.84
C SER A 387 -30.02 15.74 18.51
N LEU A 388 -31.31 15.39 18.47
CA LEU A 388 -32.13 15.51 17.26
C LEU A 388 -32.40 16.98 16.88
N ALA A 389 -32.57 17.86 17.87
CA ALA A 389 -32.75 19.29 17.63
C ALA A 389 -31.51 19.91 16.96
N ASP A 390 -30.32 19.63 17.49
CA ASP A 390 -29.06 20.07 16.89
C ASP A 390 -28.85 19.46 15.49
N HIS A 391 -29.23 18.19 15.32
CA HIS A 391 -29.14 17.52 14.03
C HIS A 391 -30.05 18.14 12.97
N ILE A 392 -31.32 18.42 13.31
CA ILE A 392 -32.29 19.05 12.42
C ILE A 392 -31.82 20.45 12.00
N ASN A 393 -31.30 21.24 12.94
CA ASN A 393 -30.83 22.60 12.67
C ASN A 393 -29.59 22.66 11.76
N ALA A 394 -28.82 21.56 11.68
CA ALA A 394 -27.66 21.47 10.81
C ALA A 394 -27.99 21.10 9.35
N TYR A 395 -29.23 20.68 9.05
CA TYR A 395 -29.61 20.33 7.69
C TYR A 395 -29.83 21.56 6.81
N ASP A 396 -29.35 21.47 5.57
CA ASP A 396 -29.76 22.37 4.51
C ASP A 396 -31.18 22.01 4.04
N ILE A 397 -32.17 22.69 4.62
CA ILE A 397 -33.59 22.47 4.32
C ILE A 397 -33.90 22.79 2.85
N GLN A 398 -33.13 23.68 2.20
CA GLN A 398 -33.35 24.00 0.80
C GLN A 398 -32.95 22.81 -0.10
N GLU A 399 -31.76 22.24 0.11
CA GLU A 399 -31.28 21.09 -0.67
C GLU A 399 -32.21 19.88 -0.49
N ILE A 400 -32.71 19.65 0.74
CA ILE A 400 -33.73 18.62 1.01
C ILE A 400 -35.01 18.90 0.20
N GLY A 401 -35.48 20.15 0.19
CA GLY A 401 -36.65 20.56 -0.58
C GLY A 401 -36.48 20.31 -2.08
N GLU A 402 -35.30 20.62 -2.64
CA GLU A 402 -34.97 20.36 -4.04
C GLU A 402 -34.94 18.85 -4.34
N ALA A 403 -34.33 18.04 -3.47
CA ALA A 403 -34.32 16.58 -3.58
C ALA A 403 -35.74 15.99 -3.55
N ILE A 404 -36.59 16.44 -2.62
CA ILE A 404 -38.01 16.03 -2.53
C ILE A 404 -38.74 16.40 -3.82
N ASN A 405 -38.58 17.64 -4.32
CA ASN A 405 -39.23 18.09 -5.55
C ASN A 405 -38.78 17.30 -6.79
N ASN A 406 -37.49 16.95 -6.88
CA ASN A 406 -36.97 16.06 -7.92
C ASN A 406 -37.60 14.66 -7.82
N GLY A 407 -37.70 14.11 -6.61
CA GLY A 407 -38.35 12.84 -6.33
C GLY A 407 -39.83 12.83 -6.73
N LEU A 408 -40.59 13.84 -6.30
CA LEU A 408 -42.01 14.01 -6.65
C LEU A 408 -42.22 14.11 -8.17
N ARG A 409 -41.34 14.80 -8.90
CA ARG A 409 -41.40 14.84 -10.37
C ARG A 409 -41.22 13.47 -11.00
N ILE A 410 -40.29 12.65 -10.51
CA ILE A 410 -40.10 11.28 -11.00
C ILE A 410 -41.31 10.41 -10.65
N PHE A 411 -41.81 10.54 -9.43
CA PHE A 411 -42.95 9.80 -8.91
C PHE A 411 -44.23 10.07 -9.70
N ASN A 412 -44.54 11.35 -9.99
CA ASN A 412 -45.70 11.73 -10.78
C ASN A 412 -45.63 11.18 -12.21
N ARG A 413 -44.45 11.28 -12.85
CA ARG A 413 -44.23 10.70 -14.18
C ARG A 413 -44.44 9.19 -14.20
N LEU A 414 -43.97 8.49 -13.16
CA LEU A 414 -44.18 7.04 -13.04
C LEU A 414 -45.66 6.69 -12.85
N GLY A 415 -46.38 7.44 -12.02
CA GLY A 415 -47.82 7.24 -11.80
C GLY A 415 -48.64 7.47 -13.07
N GLU A 416 -48.25 8.44 -13.91
CA GLU A 416 -48.88 8.72 -15.20
C GLU A 416 -48.55 7.64 -16.26
N GLU A 417 -47.29 7.19 -16.35
CA GLU A 417 -46.84 6.24 -17.38
C GLU A 417 -47.12 4.76 -17.03
N LYS A 418 -47.11 4.40 -15.74
CA LYS A 418 -47.21 3.03 -15.22
C LYS A 418 -48.06 2.95 -13.93
N PRO A 419 -49.36 3.24 -14.00
CA PRO A 419 -50.24 3.31 -12.82
C PRO A 419 -50.32 1.99 -12.03
N ASP A 420 -50.23 0.83 -12.69
CA ASP A 420 -50.32 -0.48 -12.01
C ASP A 420 -49.09 -0.79 -11.13
N VAL A 421 -47.89 -0.38 -11.57
CA VAL A 421 -46.66 -0.54 -10.78
C VAL A 421 -46.71 0.38 -9.57
N PHE A 422 -47.22 1.59 -9.80
CA PHE A 422 -47.40 2.60 -8.76
C PHE A 422 -48.38 2.15 -7.68
N SER A 423 -49.57 1.66 -8.07
CA SER A 423 -50.58 1.20 -7.11
C SER A 423 -50.08 0.03 -6.28
N GLY A 424 -49.39 -0.94 -6.90
CA GLY A 424 -48.78 -2.06 -6.18
C GLY A 424 -47.69 -1.62 -5.18
N ALA A 425 -46.88 -0.63 -5.53
CA ALA A 425 -45.86 -0.09 -4.62
C ALA A 425 -46.48 0.68 -3.43
N VAL A 426 -47.51 1.48 -3.69
CA VAL A 426 -48.26 2.20 -2.64
C VAL A 426 -48.95 1.21 -1.71
N ASP A 427 -49.57 0.17 -2.25
CA ASP A 427 -50.26 -0.87 -1.48
C ASP A 427 -49.29 -1.57 -0.51
N GLN A 428 -48.12 -1.98 -0.99
CA GLN A 428 -47.07 -2.56 -0.14
C GLN A 428 -46.58 -1.61 0.95
N LEU A 429 -46.42 -0.32 0.60
CA LEU A 429 -46.00 0.69 1.57
C LEU A 429 -47.06 0.87 2.67
N VAL A 430 -48.34 1.02 2.30
CA VAL A 430 -49.44 1.20 3.26
C VAL A 430 -49.53 0.03 4.23
N HIS A 431 -49.42 -1.21 3.73
CA HIS A 431 -49.43 -2.41 4.59
C HIS A 431 -48.18 -2.57 5.48
N SER A 432 -47.10 -1.84 5.19
CA SER A 432 -45.86 -1.90 5.97
C SER A 432 -45.76 -0.83 7.08
N ILE A 433 -46.64 0.17 7.07
CA ILE A 433 -46.63 1.28 8.03
C ILE A 433 -47.55 0.95 9.21
N ASP A 434 -47.07 1.17 10.43
CA ASP A 434 -47.90 1.10 11.63
C ASP A 434 -48.91 2.28 11.65
N PRO A 435 -50.23 2.00 11.61
CA PRO A 435 -51.25 3.05 11.58
C PRO A 435 -51.26 3.95 12.83
N TYR A 436 -50.89 3.40 14.00
CA TYR A 436 -50.86 4.16 15.25
C TYR A 436 -49.73 5.19 15.24
N GLU A 437 -48.51 4.76 14.91
CA GLU A 437 -47.34 5.65 14.86
C GLU A 437 -47.49 6.72 13.78
N LEU A 438 -48.04 6.35 12.61
CA LEU A 438 -48.33 7.33 11.56
C LEU A 438 -49.34 8.38 12.03
N SER A 439 -50.40 7.96 12.73
CA SER A 439 -51.43 8.86 13.25
C SER A 439 -50.85 9.84 14.27
N GLU A 440 -50.05 9.36 15.22
CA GLU A 440 -49.40 10.22 16.22
C GLU A 440 -48.38 11.17 15.59
N ALA A 441 -47.57 10.70 14.63
CA ALA A 441 -46.65 11.56 13.88
C ALA A 441 -47.40 12.64 13.08
N ALA A 442 -48.49 12.27 12.41
CA ALA A 442 -49.31 13.20 11.65
C ALA A 442 -49.95 14.27 12.55
N LYS A 443 -50.51 13.90 13.71
CA LYS A 443 -51.05 14.86 14.70
C LYS A 443 -50.01 15.89 15.12
N LYS A 444 -48.79 15.43 15.43
CA LYS A 444 -47.67 16.31 15.79
C LYS A 444 -47.30 17.25 14.64
N LEU A 445 -47.22 16.73 13.41
CA LEU A 445 -46.91 17.53 12.22
C LEU A 445 -47.98 18.59 11.91
N PHE A 446 -49.27 18.24 12.03
CA PHE A 446 -50.38 19.18 11.83
C PHE A 446 -50.50 20.22 12.96
N SER A 447 -49.96 19.95 14.14
CA SER A 447 -49.92 20.93 15.24
C SER A 447 -48.97 22.11 14.98
N VAL A 448 -48.02 21.97 14.03
CA VAL A 448 -47.09 23.05 13.59
C VAL A 448 -47.79 24.03 12.60
N GLY A 449 -49.09 24.26 12.82
CA GLY A 449 -50.10 24.54 11.80
C GLY A 449 -49.90 25.77 10.91
N ASP A 450 -49.10 26.76 11.29
CA ASP A 450 -48.88 27.96 10.47
C ASP A 450 -47.87 27.75 9.33
N ALA A 451 -46.78 27.01 9.57
CA ALA A 451 -45.76 26.73 8.57
C ALA A 451 -46.26 25.77 7.47
N MET A 452 -47.20 24.88 7.83
CA MET A 452 -47.75 23.87 6.92
C MET A 452 -48.94 24.36 6.10
N LYS A 453 -49.49 25.57 6.36
CA LYS A 453 -50.68 26.08 5.65
C LYS A 453 -50.58 26.01 4.13
N PRO A 454 -49.45 26.39 3.48
CA PRO A 454 -49.35 26.32 2.02
C PRO A 454 -49.46 24.88 1.50
N LEU A 455 -48.76 23.93 2.13
CA LEU A 455 -48.81 22.51 1.76
C LEU A 455 -50.19 21.92 2.05
N ALA A 456 -50.79 22.25 3.20
CA ALA A 456 -52.12 21.83 3.55
C ALA A 456 -53.15 22.32 2.52
N ARG A 457 -53.05 23.58 2.05
CA ARG A 457 -53.94 24.09 1.00
C ARG A 457 -53.82 23.35 -0.33
N SER A 458 -52.64 22.82 -0.67
CA SER A 458 -52.47 22.02 -1.89
C SER A 458 -52.95 20.57 -1.75
N VAL A 459 -52.82 19.97 -0.57
CA VAL A 459 -53.07 18.53 -0.38
C VAL A 459 -54.45 18.25 0.21
N VAL A 460 -54.89 19.04 1.20
CA VAL A 460 -56.12 18.81 1.96
C VAL A 460 -57.38 18.76 1.08
N PRO A 461 -57.58 19.60 0.04
CA PRO A 461 -58.78 19.49 -0.80
C PRO A 461 -58.90 18.12 -1.50
N GLY A 462 -57.78 17.55 -1.93
CA GLY A 462 -57.74 16.19 -2.50
C GLY A 462 -58.05 15.13 -1.46
N LEU A 463 -57.42 15.24 -0.27
CA LEU A 463 -57.68 14.35 0.85
C LEU A 463 -59.14 14.41 1.33
N VAL A 464 -59.76 15.59 1.41
CA VAL A 464 -61.15 15.74 1.83
C VAL A 464 -62.09 15.05 0.84
N LYS A 465 -61.84 15.16 -0.47
CA LYS A 465 -62.60 14.41 -1.48
C LYS A 465 -62.42 12.91 -1.31
N TRP A 466 -61.19 12.45 -1.12
CA TRP A 466 -60.89 11.05 -0.90
C TRP A 466 -61.53 10.51 0.39
N VAL A 467 -61.44 11.23 1.51
CA VAL A 467 -62.10 10.89 2.78
C VAL A 467 -63.61 10.86 2.61
N ALA A 468 -64.21 11.83 1.90
CA ALA A 468 -65.64 11.82 1.62
C ALA A 468 -66.06 10.62 0.75
N ASP A 469 -65.17 10.13 -0.12
CA ASP A 469 -65.39 8.92 -0.91
C ASP A 469 -65.23 7.64 -0.08
N VAL A 470 -64.22 7.56 0.79
CA VAL A 470 -63.99 6.44 1.72
C VAL A 470 -65.11 6.31 2.75
N LEU A 471 -65.61 7.45 3.26
CA LEU A 471 -66.70 7.49 4.22
C LEU A 471 -68.07 7.26 3.57
N ARG A 472 -68.19 6.94 2.28
CA ARG A 472 -69.50 6.60 1.71
C ARG A 472 -70.05 5.34 2.41
N PRO A 473 -71.39 5.20 2.53
CA PRO A 473 -71.96 3.99 3.10
C PRO A 473 -71.53 2.77 2.28
N VAL A 474 -70.81 1.86 2.93
CA VAL A 474 -70.39 0.57 2.39
C VAL A 474 -70.72 -0.50 3.44
N ASP A 475 -71.11 -1.70 3.00
CA ASP A 475 -71.38 -2.82 3.91
C ASP A 475 -70.08 -3.55 4.23
N ASP A 476 -69.31 -3.02 5.18
CA ASP A 476 -68.05 -3.59 5.67
C ASP A 476 -67.91 -3.50 7.21
N GLU A 477 -66.82 -4.07 7.74
CA GLU A 477 -66.55 -4.12 9.18
C GLU A 477 -66.23 -2.74 9.81
N TYR A 478 -66.01 -1.70 9.00
CA TYR A 478 -65.65 -0.34 9.43
C TYR A 478 -66.81 0.66 9.32
N GLU A 479 -67.98 0.24 8.81
CA GLU A 479 -69.13 1.12 8.55
C GLU A 479 -69.69 1.81 9.80
N GLU A 480 -69.59 1.18 10.98
CA GLU A 480 -69.98 1.80 12.25
C GLU A 480 -69.12 3.03 12.57
N ASP A 481 -67.80 2.91 12.40
CA ASP A 481 -66.85 4.00 12.62
C ASP A 481 -66.96 5.06 11.52
N ALA A 482 -67.17 4.64 10.27
CA ALA A 482 -67.41 5.53 9.15
C ALA A 482 -68.68 6.36 9.35
N ARG A 483 -69.76 5.75 9.88
CA ARG A 483 -71.00 6.44 10.24
C ARG A 483 -70.77 7.49 11.33
N GLN A 484 -70.06 7.13 12.40
CA GLN A 484 -69.72 8.08 13.47
C GLN A 484 -68.90 9.26 12.94
N ALA A 485 -67.95 9.01 12.03
CA ALA A 485 -67.17 10.08 11.39
C ALA A 485 -68.04 10.98 10.49
N ARG A 486 -68.97 10.41 9.71
CA ARG A 486 -69.95 11.17 8.91
C ARG A 486 -70.83 12.06 9.80
N ASP A 487 -71.36 11.52 10.89
CA ASP A 487 -72.21 12.26 11.83
C ASP A 487 -71.44 13.40 12.52
N ALA A 488 -70.19 13.14 12.91
CA ALA A 488 -69.29 14.16 13.46
C ALA A 488 -69.03 15.28 12.44
N LEU A 489 -68.75 14.96 11.17
CA LEU A 489 -68.58 15.96 10.11
C LEU A 489 -69.87 16.75 9.86
N ALA A 490 -71.02 16.08 9.80
CA ALA A 490 -72.32 16.73 9.64
C ALA A 490 -72.63 17.69 10.79
N SER A 491 -72.29 17.30 12.03
CA SER A 491 -72.44 18.17 13.21
C SER A 491 -71.53 19.40 13.16
N LEU A 492 -70.30 19.26 12.64
CA LEU A 492 -69.34 20.34 12.49
C LEU A 492 -69.82 21.39 11.46
N PHE A 493 -70.44 20.94 10.36
CA PHE A 493 -70.94 21.84 9.32
C PHE A 493 -72.30 22.47 9.68
N SER A 494 -73.17 21.76 10.38
CA SER A 494 -74.46 22.30 10.85
C SER A 494 -74.33 23.34 11.96
N GLN A 495 -73.24 23.34 12.73
CA GLN A 495 -72.93 24.39 13.73
C GLN A 495 -72.52 25.74 13.12
N LYS A 496 -72.26 25.84 11.81
CA LYS A 496 -71.90 27.11 11.13
C LYS A 496 -73.05 27.76 10.36
N GLU A 497 -74.20 27.08 10.26
CA GLU A 497 -75.42 27.62 9.61
C GLU A 497 -76.44 28.20 10.63
N ALA A 498 -76.11 28.20 11.93
CA ALA A 498 -76.78 28.94 12.99
C ALA A 498 -75.90 30.10 13.45
#